data_AF-A0A6B3GTD0-F1
#
_entry.id   AF-A0A6B3GTD0-F1
#
_cell.length_a   1.000
_cell.length_b   1.000
_cell.length_c   1.000
_cell.angle_alpha   90.00
_cell.angle_beta   90.00
_cell.angle_gamma   90.00
#
_symmetry.space_group_name_H-M   'P 1'
#
loop_
_entity.id
_entity.type
_entity.pdbx_description
1 polymer ?
#
loop_
_entity_poly.entity_id
_entity_poly.type
_entity_poly.pdbx_seq_one_letter_code
_entity_poly.pdbx_strand_id
1 'polypeptide(L)' 'GRPIADFQGLRFMLADMATQIEAGRALYLEAARLRDAGEPFSRQAAMAKLFCTDAAMRVTTDAVQVLGGYGYTLDFP' A
#
# COMPACT_ATOMS: atom_id res chain seq x y z
N GLY A 1 -18.19 -20.14 -14.14
CA GLY A 1 -17.58 -19.05 -13.34
C GLY A 1 -16.36 -18.52 -14.06
N ARG A 2 -15.89 -17.31 -13.73
CA ARG A 2 -14.64 -16.74 -14.25
C ARG A 2 -13.71 -16.36 -13.09
N PRO A 3 -12.39 -16.33 -13.28
CA PRO A 3 -11.45 -15.79 -12.29
C PRO A 3 -11.89 -14.43 -11.74
N ILE A 4 -11.71 -14.20 -10.43
CA ILE A 4 -12.08 -12.92 -9.79
C ILE A 4 -11.29 -11.73 -10.35
N ALA A 5 -10.09 -11.99 -10.91
CA ALA A 5 -9.27 -10.97 -11.56
C ALA A 5 -9.91 -10.43 -12.86
N ASP A 6 -10.89 -11.11 -13.44
CA ASP A 6 -11.57 -10.66 -14.66
C ASP A 6 -12.65 -9.60 -14.40
N PHE A 7 -12.98 -9.34 -13.13
CA PHE A 7 -13.92 -8.28 -12.77
C PHE A 7 -13.20 -6.93 -12.75
N GLN A 8 -13.62 -6.01 -13.63
CA GLN A 8 -12.97 -4.71 -13.80
C GLN A 8 -12.87 -3.90 -12.49
N GLY A 9 -13.90 -3.93 -11.64
CA GLY A 9 -13.87 -3.24 -10.34
C GLY A 9 -12.73 -3.75 -9.42
N LEU A 10 -12.50 -5.05 -9.39
CA LEU A 10 -11.39 -5.64 -8.62
C LEU A 10 -10.03 -5.27 -9.23
N ARG A 11 -9.93 -5.20 -10.57
CA ARG A 11 -8.70 -4.75 -11.23
C ARG A 11 -8.34 -3.31 -10.90
N PHE A 12 -9.33 -2.41 -10.86
CA PHE A 12 -9.09 -1.02 -10.46
C PHE A 12 -8.65 -0.92 -9.01
N MET A 13 -9.30 -1.64 -8.11
CA MET A 13 -8.91 -1.71 -6.69
C MET A 13 -7.47 -2.23 -6.53
N LEU A 14 -7.09 -3.32 -7.22
CA LEU A 14 -5.73 -3.84 -7.20
C LEU A 14 -4.71 -2.83 -7.76
N ALA A 15 -5.05 -2.11 -8.83
CA ALA A 15 -4.19 -1.09 -9.41
C ALA A 15 -3.98 0.10 -8.46
N ASP A 16 -5.04 0.54 -7.77
CA ASP A 16 -4.96 1.62 -6.79
C ASP A 16 -4.12 1.23 -5.58
N MET A 17 -4.26 -0.01 -5.09
CA MET A 17 -3.43 -0.54 -4.01
C MET A 17 -1.95 -0.59 -4.40
N ALA A 18 -1.63 -1.11 -5.59
CA ALA A 18 -0.27 -1.16 -6.10
C ALA A 18 0.34 0.24 -6.25
N THR A 19 -0.46 1.21 -6.74
CA THR A 19 -0.03 2.60 -6.91
C THR A 19 0.33 3.24 -5.57
N GLN A 20 -0.47 3.01 -4.52
CA GLN A 20 -0.18 3.51 -3.18
C GLN A 20 1.10 2.91 -2.60
N ILE A 21 1.33 1.60 -2.80
CA ILE A 21 2.57 0.95 -2.34
C ILE A 21 3.79 1.59 -3.01
N GLU A 22 3.75 1.81 -4.32
CA GLU A 22 4.88 2.40 -5.05
C GLU A 22 5.09 3.88 -4.71
N ALA A 23 4.02 4.63 -4.47
CA ALA A 23 4.12 6.01 -3.97
C ALA A 23 4.77 6.06 -2.57
N GLY A 24 4.37 5.17 -1.66
CA GLY A 24 4.99 5.05 -0.33
C GLY A 24 6.46 4.64 -0.44
N ARG A 25 6.78 3.74 -1.36
CA ARG A 25 8.15 3.33 -1.69
C ARG A 25 9.02 4.49 -2.12
N ALA A 26 8.54 5.31 -3.05
CA ALA A 26 9.24 6.49 -3.50
C ALA A 26 9.52 7.46 -2.34
N LEU A 27 8.53 7.71 -1.49
CA LEU A 27 8.68 8.62 -0.34
C LEU A 27 9.72 8.15 0.67
N TYR A 28 9.67 6.88 1.10
CA TYR A 28 10.63 6.42 2.11
C TYR A 28 12.05 6.28 1.54
N LEU A 29 12.18 5.91 0.25
CA LEU A 29 13.49 5.82 -0.39
C LEU A 29 14.14 7.20 -0.53
N GLU A 30 13.37 8.25 -0.79
CA GLU A 30 13.90 9.61 -0.80
C GLU A 30 14.41 10.03 0.58
N ALA A 31 13.63 9.76 1.63
CA ALA A 31 14.07 10.03 3.00
C ALA A 31 15.34 9.24 3.37
N ALA A 32 15.43 7.97 2.93
CA ALA A 32 16.60 7.13 3.14
C ALA A 32 17.83 7.67 2.38
N ARG A 33 17.67 8.09 1.13
CA ARG A 33 18.74 8.68 0.32
C ARG A 33 19.33 9.93 0.96
N LEU A 34 18.48 10.84 1.44
CA LEU A 34 18.93 12.05 2.14
C LEU A 34 19.70 11.70 3.41
N ARG A 35 19.17 10.78 4.21
CA ARG A 35 19.85 10.30 5.42
C ARG A 35 21.23 9.72 5.11
N ASP A 36 21.31 8.87 4.10
CA ASP A 36 22.55 8.18 3.72
C ASP A 36 23.58 9.17 3.13
N ALA A 37 23.13 10.29 2.53
CA ALA A 37 23.97 11.40 2.10
C ALA A 37 24.40 12.35 3.23
N GLY A 38 23.90 12.16 4.47
CA GLY A 38 24.14 13.07 5.60
C GLY A 38 23.35 14.39 5.52
N GLU A 39 22.34 14.46 4.65
CA GLU A 39 21.51 15.64 4.45
C GLU A 39 20.31 15.68 5.42
N PRO A 40 19.74 16.87 5.70
CA PRO A 40 18.51 16.97 6.49
C PRO A 40 17.34 16.19 5.86
N PHE A 41 16.83 15.19 6.57
CA PHE A 41 15.82 14.24 6.04
C PHE A 41 14.52 14.17 6.85
N SER A 42 14.46 14.86 8.00
CA SER A 42 13.35 14.70 8.98
C SER A 42 11.96 14.99 8.40
N ARG A 43 11.85 15.96 7.47
CA ARG A 43 10.58 16.29 6.80
C ARG A 43 10.11 15.15 5.90
N GLN A 44 11.01 14.63 5.05
CA GLN A 44 10.74 13.54 4.12
C GLN A 44 10.41 12.26 4.88
N ALA A 45 11.12 11.97 5.98
CA ALA A 45 10.81 10.84 6.85
C ALA A 45 9.41 10.96 7.48
N ALA A 46 9.01 12.15 7.94
CA ALA A 46 7.67 12.37 8.48
C ALA A 46 6.58 12.19 7.41
N MET A 47 6.79 12.72 6.19
CA MET A 47 5.89 12.52 5.05
C MET A 47 5.76 11.05 4.67
N ALA A 48 6.89 10.34 4.58
CA ALA A 48 6.93 8.91 4.29
C ALA A 48 6.17 8.11 5.35
N LYS A 49 6.38 8.41 6.64
CA LYS A 49 5.68 7.73 7.73
C LYS A 49 4.17 7.92 7.63
N LEU A 50 3.71 9.16 7.51
CA LEU A 50 2.29 9.50 7.41
C LEU A 50 1.64 8.76 6.23
N PHE A 51 2.23 8.89 5.04
CA PHE A 51 1.65 8.30 3.84
C PHE A 51 1.67 6.77 3.89
N CYS A 52 2.80 6.15 4.28
CA CYS A 52 2.91 4.70 4.28
C CYS A 52 1.96 4.05 5.29
N THR A 53 1.73 4.65 6.45
CA THR A 53 0.79 4.08 7.44
C THR A 53 -0.66 4.16 6.97
N ASP A 54 -1.06 5.29 6.38
CA ASP A 54 -2.42 5.45 5.86
C ASP A 54 -2.66 4.54 4.65
N ALA A 55 -1.66 4.44 3.75
CA ALA A 55 -1.69 3.54 2.61
C ALA A 55 -1.76 2.06 3.05
N ALA A 56 -1.00 1.67 4.08
CA ALA A 56 -1.04 0.30 4.61
C ALA A 56 -2.45 -0.05 5.09
N MET A 57 -3.08 0.80 5.91
CA MET A 57 -4.45 0.59 6.40
C MET A 57 -5.46 0.46 5.25
N ARG A 58 -5.34 1.32 4.24
CA ARG A 58 -6.22 1.31 3.08
C ARG A 58 -6.05 0.03 2.26
N VAL A 59 -4.82 -0.31 1.90
CA VAL A 59 -4.49 -1.52 1.15
C VAL A 59 -4.98 -2.77 1.87
N THR A 60 -4.76 -2.89 3.18
CA THR A 60 -5.22 -4.07 3.92
C THR A 60 -6.75 -4.15 4.02
N THR A 61 -7.43 -3.00 4.13
CA THR A 61 -8.91 -2.97 4.16
C THR A 61 -9.49 -3.34 2.80
N ASP A 62 -8.92 -2.81 1.71
CA ASP A 62 -9.32 -3.16 0.35
C ASP A 62 -9.03 -4.64 0.05
N ALA A 63 -7.92 -5.20 0.56
CA ALA A 63 -7.60 -6.62 0.43
C ALA A 63 -8.65 -7.53 1.10
N VAL A 64 -9.19 -7.15 2.26
CA VAL A 64 -10.32 -7.87 2.89
C VAL A 64 -11.52 -7.92 1.93
N GLN A 65 -11.83 -6.80 1.26
CA GLN A 65 -12.91 -6.76 0.27
C GLN A 65 -12.63 -7.64 -0.95
N VAL A 66 -11.37 -7.72 -1.42
CA VAL A 66 -10.97 -8.63 -2.51
C VAL A 66 -11.19 -10.10 -2.12
N LEU A 67 -10.89 -10.47 -0.87
CA LEU A 67 -11.04 -11.83 -0.35
C LEU A 67 -12.50 -12.19 -0.01
N GLY A 68 -13.39 -11.21 0.08
CA GLY A 68 -14.81 -11.41 0.40
C GLY A 68 -14.98 -12.03 1.79
N GLY A 69 -15.87 -13.03 1.92
CA GLY A 69 -16.14 -13.69 3.21
C GLY A 69 -14.89 -14.28 3.88
N TYR A 70 -13.92 -14.78 3.09
CA TYR A 70 -12.66 -15.30 3.63
C TYR A 70 -11.75 -14.20 4.19
N GLY A 71 -11.92 -12.94 3.77
CA GLY A 71 -11.19 -11.80 4.33
C GLY A 71 -11.56 -11.48 5.79
N TYR A 72 -12.65 -12.07 6.30
CA TYR A 72 -13.10 -11.94 7.69
C TYR A 72 -12.80 -13.18 8.56
N THR A 73 -12.15 -14.18 7.98
CA THR A 73 -11.78 -15.42 8.67
C THR A 73 -10.28 -15.45 8.96
N LEU A 74 -9.87 -16.16 10.00
CA LEU A 74 -8.45 -16.35 10.36
C LEU A 74 -7.86 -17.61 9.71
N ASP A 75 -8.53 -18.16 8.69
CA ASP A 75 -8.19 -19.45 8.09
C ASP A 75 -6.98 -19.36 7.14
N PHE A 76 -6.53 -18.14 6.82
CA PHE A 76 -5.41 -17.86 5.93
C PHE A 76 -4.45 -16.82 6.56
N PRO A 77 -3.12 -16.88 6.26
CA PRO A 77 -2.11 -16.04 6.88
C PRO A 77 -2.22 -14.54 6.56
#